data_AF-A0A8B6EJI7-F1
#
_entry.id   AF-A0A8B6EJI7-F1
#
_cell.length_a   1.000
_cell.length_b   1.000
_cell.length_c   1.000
_cell.angle_alpha   90.00
_cell.angle_beta   90.00
_cell.angle_gamma   90.00
#
_symmetry.space_group_name_H-M   'P 1'
#
loop_
_entity.id
_entity.type
_entity.pdbx_description
1 polymer ?
#
loop_
_entity_poly.entity_id
_entity_poly.type
_entity_poly.pdbx_seq_one_letter_code
_entity_poly.pdbx_strand_id
1 'polypeptide(L)'
;MLKVIKILITGTSDIVQCFYCGLKLRNWDPSDDPWAEHARHGKNCPFVINMKGKDYISSVLYSKDLNTGQDIETDSPPSSPKQVYTDDLIFTTAGQALLKMQCYKARDVMEAIRLYVHKYGTIEFTAVEIATVIHSQLSESKQ
;
A
#
# COMPACT_ATOMS: atom_id res chain seq x y z
N MET A 1 2.17 -12.97 9.36
CA MET A 1 1.93 -11.67 10.03
C MET A 1 2.65 -10.59 9.23
N LEU A 2 1.95 -9.99 8.27
CA LEU A 2 2.47 -9.01 7.31
C LEU A 2 2.75 -7.67 8.01
N LYS A 3 4.01 -7.27 8.03
CA LYS A 3 4.47 -5.93 8.43
C LYS A 3 4.46 -5.05 7.18
N VAL A 4 3.30 -4.48 6.84
CA VAL A 4 3.16 -3.50 5.74
C VAL A 4 3.56 -2.11 6.25
N ILE A 5 4.82 -2.00 6.62
CA ILE A 5 5.64 -0.78 6.71
C ILE A 5 7.02 -1.29 6.33
N LYS A 6 7.74 -0.62 5.41
CA LYS A 6 9.18 -0.83 5.34
C LYS A 6 9.79 -0.26 6.63
N ILE A 7 9.83 -1.08 7.67
CA ILE A 7 10.43 -0.78 8.96
C ILE A 7 11.95 -0.83 8.73
N LEU A 8 12.52 0.29 8.31
CA LEU A 8 13.95 0.52 8.47
C LEU A 8 14.17 0.99 9.90
N ILE A 9 14.30 0.07 10.86
CA ILE A 9 14.88 0.40 12.16
C ILE A 9 16.35 0.65 11.91
N THR A 10 16.70 1.88 11.62
CA THR A 10 18.10 2.30 11.46
C THR A 10 18.71 2.50 12.83
N GLY A 11 18.78 1.45 13.65
CA GLY A 11 19.54 1.36 14.91
C GLY A 11 19.23 2.36 16.05
N THR A 12 18.59 3.50 15.77
CA THR A 12 18.35 4.63 16.68
C THR A 12 17.15 5.50 16.24
N SER A 13 16.47 5.16 15.13
CA SER A 13 15.42 5.99 14.53
C SER A 13 14.29 5.11 13.99
N ASP A 14 13.08 5.32 14.52
CA ASP A 14 11.82 4.69 14.11
C ASP A 14 11.10 5.49 13.00
N ILE A 15 11.85 6.31 12.27
CA ILE A 15 11.32 7.12 11.18
C ILE A 15 10.95 6.22 10.00
N VAL A 16 9.71 6.32 9.54
CA VAL A 16 9.20 5.70 8.31
C VAL A 16 8.80 6.77 7.32
N GLN A 17 8.99 6.51 6.03
CA GLN A 17 8.65 7.45 4.96
C GLN A 17 7.74 6.80 3.93
N CYS A 18 6.63 7.46 3.59
CA CYS A 18 5.82 7.08 2.44
C CYS A 18 6.61 7.31 1.15
N PHE A 19 6.72 6.27 0.32
CA PHE A 19 7.40 6.34 -0.97
C PHE A 19 6.66 7.18 -2.02
N TYR A 20 5.36 7.43 -1.81
CA TYR A 20 4.51 8.16 -2.76
C TYR A 20 4.47 9.66 -2.45
N CYS A 21 4.03 10.04 -1.25
CA CYS A 21 3.89 11.45 -0.87
C CYS A 21 5.08 12.00 -0.09
N GLY A 22 6.06 11.17 0.28
CA GLY A 22 7.21 11.59 1.07
C GLY A 22 6.92 11.87 2.54
N LEU A 23 5.70 11.63 3.03
CA LEU A 23 5.33 11.79 4.45
C LEU A 23 6.28 10.99 5.34
N LYS A 24 6.89 11.64 6.32
CA LYS A 24 7.75 11.01 7.32
C LYS A 24 7.04 10.98 8.67
N LEU A 25 6.98 9.81 9.30
CA LEU A 25 6.41 9.59 10.63
C LEU A 25 7.44 8.94 11.53
N ARG A 26 7.39 9.22 12.82
CA ARG A 26 8.34 8.77 13.86
C ARG A 26 7.60 8.60 15.18
N ASN A 27 8.29 8.11 16.21
CA ASN A 27 7.73 7.84 17.54
C ASN A 27 6.57 6.85 17.49
N TRP A 28 6.76 5.72 16.80
CA TRP A 28 5.72 4.70 16.63
C TRP A 28 5.50 3.90 17.92
N ASP A 29 4.25 3.78 18.33
CA ASP A 29 3.82 2.85 19.36
C ASP A 29 3.51 1.47 18.75
N PRO A 30 3.77 0.35 19.46
CA PRO A 30 3.36 -0.98 18.99
C PRO A 30 1.87 -1.14 18.65
N SER A 31 1.01 -0.27 19.20
CA SER A 31 -0.44 -0.24 18.94
C SER A 31 -0.86 0.62 17.73
N ASP A 32 0.06 1.40 17.15
CA ASP A 32 -0.24 2.27 16.04
C ASP A 32 -0.56 1.48 14.75
N ASP A 33 -1.67 1.82 14.10
CA ASP A 33 -2.00 1.29 12.77
C ASP A 33 -1.35 2.15 11.67
N PRO A 34 -0.51 1.57 10.79
CA PRO A 34 0.20 2.32 9.75
C PRO A 34 -0.71 3.09 8.80
N TRP A 35 -1.87 2.51 8.47
CA TRP A 35 -2.82 3.13 7.56
C TRP A 35 -3.58 4.26 8.22
N ALA A 36 -3.94 4.10 9.49
CA ALA A 36 -4.58 5.15 10.28
C ALA A 36 -3.61 6.33 10.48
N GLU A 37 -2.35 6.07 10.84
CA GLU A 37 -1.34 7.11 10.98
C GLU A 37 -1.09 7.85 9.65
N HIS A 38 -1.04 7.12 8.54
CA HIS A 38 -0.85 7.73 7.23
C HIS A 38 -2.10 8.51 6.79
N ALA A 39 -3.32 7.99 7.00
CA ALA A 39 -4.55 8.73 6.71
C ALA A 39 -4.65 10.00 7.57
N ARG A 40 -4.24 9.94 8.84
CA ARG A 40 -4.26 11.08 9.76
C ARG A 40 -3.31 12.20 9.34
N HIS A 41 -2.09 11.85 8.91
CA HIS A 41 -1.03 12.82 8.61
C HIS A 41 -0.87 13.14 7.12
N GLY A 42 -1.44 12.30 6.25
CA GLY A 42 -1.31 12.36 4.79
C GLY A 42 -2.63 12.10 4.07
N LYS A 43 -3.76 12.62 4.57
CA LYS A 43 -5.11 12.44 4.02
C LYS A 43 -5.27 12.72 2.52
N ASN A 44 -4.41 13.56 1.95
CA ASN A 44 -4.42 13.89 0.52
C ASN A 44 -3.44 13.03 -0.31
N CYS A 45 -2.76 12.08 0.31
CA CYS A 45 -1.83 11.19 -0.36
C CYS A 45 -2.60 10.31 -1.36
N PRO A 46 -2.31 10.40 -2.68
CA PRO A 46 -3.02 9.58 -3.66
C PRO A 46 -2.85 8.08 -3.40
N PHE A 47 -1.73 7.67 -2.79
CA PHE A 47 -1.55 6.29 -2.36
C PHE A 47 -2.58 5.88 -1.29
N VAL A 48 -2.76 6.65 -0.21
CA VAL A 48 -3.75 6.29 0.82
C VAL A 48 -5.18 6.35 0.27
N ILE A 49 -5.48 7.38 -0.54
CA ILE A 49 -6.79 7.52 -1.18
C ILE A 49 -7.10 6.31 -2.06
N ASN A 50 -6.14 5.89 -2.89
CA ASN A 50 -6.34 4.78 -3.81
C ASN A 50 -6.39 3.42 -3.08
N MET A 51 -5.66 3.28 -1.97
CA MET A 51 -5.54 2.00 -1.25
C MET A 51 -6.65 1.77 -0.23
N LYS A 52 -7.16 2.84 0.40
CA LYS A 52 -8.14 2.74 1.49
C LYS A 52 -9.47 3.44 1.19
N GLY A 53 -9.51 4.29 0.17
CA GLY A 53 -10.69 5.09 -0.16
C GLY A 53 -10.83 6.33 0.72
N LYS A 54 -11.60 7.32 0.22
CA LYS A 54 -11.87 8.56 0.95
C LYS A 54 -12.71 8.31 2.21
N ASP A 55 -13.60 7.32 2.19
CA ASP A 55 -14.47 7.02 3.34
C ASP A 55 -13.68 6.52 4.55
N TYR A 56 -12.66 5.68 4.34
CA TYR A 56 -11.73 5.27 5.39
C TYR A 56 -10.94 6.47 5.95
N ILE A 57 -10.49 7.36 5.08
CA ILE A 57 -9.75 8.54 5.51
C ILE A 57 -10.66 9.42 6.37
N SER A 58 -11.90 9.65 5.91
CA SER A 58 -12.90 10.39 6.67
C SER A 58 -13.21 9.74 8.01
N SER A 59 -13.34 8.42 8.08
CA SER A 59 -13.61 7.73 9.36
C SER A 59 -12.45 7.83 10.34
N VAL A 60 -11.21 7.64 9.88
CA VAL A 60 -10.00 7.82 10.71
C VAL A 60 -9.90 9.24 11.26
N LEU A 61 -10.25 10.24 10.44
CA LEU A 61 -10.23 11.64 10.86
C LEU A 61 -11.36 11.94 11.86
N TYR A 62 -12.56 11.40 11.63
CA TYR A 62 -13.69 11.56 12.55
C TYR A 62 -13.41 10.96 13.94
N SER A 63 -12.73 9.81 14.01
CA SER A 63 -12.29 9.23 15.29
C SER A 63 -11.30 10.09 16.07
N LYS A 64 -10.64 11.07 15.43
CA LYS A 64 -9.80 12.06 16.12
C LYS A 64 -10.65 13.18 16.73
N ASP A 65 -11.73 13.56 16.06
CA ASP A 65 -12.59 14.67 16.47
C ASP A 65 -13.48 14.27 17.68
N LEU A 66 -13.88 13.00 17.79
CA LEU A 66 -14.64 12.47 18.94
C LEU A 66 -13.87 12.36 20.27
N ASN A 67 -12.55 12.53 20.27
CA ASN A 67 -11.79 12.69 21.53
C ASN A 67 -11.98 14.08 22.18
N THR A 68 -12.77 14.95 21.55
CA THR A 68 -13.32 16.17 22.15
C THR A 68 -14.81 15.92 22.31
N GLY A 69 -15.23 15.54 23.52
CA GLY A 69 -16.48 14.82 23.76
C GLY A 69 -17.74 15.40 23.11
N GLN A 70 -18.54 14.51 22.51
CA GLN A 70 -19.96 14.31 22.85
C GLN A 70 -20.56 13.14 22.05
N ASP A 71 -21.30 12.34 22.80
CA ASP A 71 -22.16 11.19 22.50
C ASP A 71 -23.22 11.50 21.43
N ILE A 72 -23.38 10.62 20.44
CA ILE A 72 -24.64 10.24 19.77
C ILE A 72 -24.41 8.92 19.01
N GLU A 73 -25.26 7.94 19.31
CA GLU A 73 -25.40 6.67 18.59
C GLU A 73 -25.87 6.90 17.15
N THR A 74 -25.16 6.35 16.15
CA THR A 74 -25.78 6.04 14.86
C THR A 74 -25.25 4.72 14.31
N ASP A 75 -26.18 3.79 14.26
CA ASP A 75 -26.32 2.54 13.52
C ASP A 75 -25.31 2.29 12.37
N SER A 76 -24.66 1.13 12.42
CA SER A 76 -23.62 0.69 11.47
C SER A 76 -24.21 0.00 10.24
N PRO A 77 -23.74 0.30 9.01
CA PRO A 77 -23.92 -0.60 7.85
C PRO A 77 -22.64 -1.42 7.57
N PRO A 78 -22.78 -2.55 6.84
CA PRO A 78 -21.95 -3.73 7.02
C PRO A 78 -20.55 -3.63 6.42
N SER A 79 -19.60 -4.21 7.14
CA SER A 79 -18.24 -4.50 6.70
C SER A 79 -18.23 -5.21 5.34
N SER A 80 -17.66 -4.55 4.34
CA SER A 80 -17.42 -5.15 3.02
C SER A 80 -16.31 -6.22 3.07
N PRO A 81 -16.34 -7.24 2.18
CA PRO A 81 -15.50 -8.43 2.27
C PRO A 81 -14.00 -8.13 2.09
N LYS A 82 -13.16 -8.86 2.83
CA LYS A 82 -11.69 -8.80 2.76
C LYS A 82 -11.19 -9.19 1.35
N GLN A 83 -10.92 -8.21 0.51
CA GLN A 83 -10.32 -8.41 -0.81
C GLN A 83 -8.86 -8.86 -0.68
N VAL A 84 -8.49 -9.95 -1.35
CA VAL A 84 -7.10 -10.44 -1.47
C VAL A 84 -6.28 -9.38 -2.20
N TYR A 85 -5.28 -8.81 -1.52
CA TYR A 85 -4.62 -7.58 -1.94
C TYR A 85 -3.41 -7.88 -2.83
N THR A 86 -3.53 -7.65 -4.14
CA THR A 86 -2.47 -7.90 -5.14
C THR A 86 -1.24 -7.03 -4.92
N ASP A 87 -1.37 -5.89 -4.24
CA ASP A 87 -0.24 -4.97 -4.03
C ASP A 87 0.72 -5.43 -2.93
N ASP A 88 0.34 -6.42 -2.11
CA ASP A 88 1.28 -7.08 -1.20
C ASP A 88 2.22 -8.05 -1.95
N LEU A 89 1.87 -8.42 -3.19
CA LEU A 89 2.62 -9.40 -3.97
C LEU A 89 3.94 -8.83 -4.51
N ILE A 90 4.10 -7.51 -4.57
CA ILE A 90 5.40 -6.87 -4.86
C ILE A 90 6.46 -7.21 -3.80
N PHE A 91 6.04 -7.61 -2.59
CA PHE A 91 6.93 -8.01 -1.51
C PHE A 91 7.30 -9.51 -1.52
N THR A 92 6.78 -10.30 -2.47
CA THR A 92 7.22 -11.69 -2.68
C THR A 92 8.69 -11.75 -3.12
N THR A 93 9.32 -12.91 -2.99
CA THR A 93 10.70 -13.14 -3.46
C THR A 93 10.88 -12.71 -4.94
N ALA A 94 9.88 -12.98 -5.78
CA ALA A 94 9.87 -12.60 -7.19
C ALA A 94 9.76 -11.07 -7.37
N GLY A 95 8.83 -10.41 -6.68
CA GLY A 95 8.67 -8.95 -6.73
C GLY A 95 9.92 -8.22 -6.21
N GLN A 96 10.52 -8.71 -5.13
CA GLN A 96 11.74 -8.13 -4.57
C GLN A 96 12.97 -8.32 -5.46
N ALA A 97 13.08 -9.45 -6.17
CA ALA A 97 14.17 -9.68 -7.11
C ALA A 97 14.17 -8.60 -8.21
N LEU A 98 13.00 -8.27 -8.76
CA LEU A 98 12.86 -7.24 -9.80
C LEU A 98 13.24 -5.85 -9.30
N LEU A 99 12.88 -5.50 -8.07
CA LEU A 99 13.25 -4.21 -7.48
C LEU A 99 14.76 -4.11 -7.21
N LYS A 100 15.41 -5.22 -6.82
CA LYS A 100 16.85 -5.28 -6.58
C LYS A 100 17.68 -5.14 -7.86
N MET A 101 17.13 -5.55 -9.01
CA MET A 101 17.81 -5.44 -10.30
C MET A 101 17.91 -4.00 -10.83
N GLN A 102 17.23 -3.02 -10.21
CA GLN A 102 17.24 -1.59 -10.54
C GLN A 102 16.88 -1.22 -12.00
N CYS A 103 16.48 -2.19 -12.82
CA CYS A 103 16.02 -1.98 -14.19
C CYS A 103 14.51 -1.68 -14.29
N TYR A 104 13.76 -1.84 -13.20
CA TYR A 104 12.31 -1.62 -13.17
C TYR A 104 11.92 -0.72 -12.00
N LYS A 105 11.03 0.26 -12.22
CA LYS A 105 10.48 1.07 -11.13
C LYS A 105 9.42 0.26 -10.40
N ALA A 106 9.24 0.54 -9.11
CA ALA A 106 8.21 -0.13 -8.31
C ALA A 106 6.80 0.01 -8.89
N ARG A 107 6.49 1.12 -9.58
CA ARG A 107 5.19 1.29 -10.26
C ARG A 107 4.99 0.28 -11.37
N ASP A 108 6.03 0.00 -12.15
CA ASP A 108 5.95 -0.85 -13.34
C ASP A 108 5.84 -2.32 -12.93
N VAL A 109 6.56 -2.70 -11.87
CA VAL A 109 6.46 -4.03 -11.25
C VAL A 109 5.07 -4.25 -10.64
N MET A 110 4.53 -3.27 -9.92
CA MET A 110 3.19 -3.38 -9.32
C MET A 110 2.10 -3.55 -10.38
N GLU A 111 2.17 -2.75 -11.45
CA GLU A 111 1.20 -2.83 -12.53
C GLU A 111 1.29 -4.16 -13.29
N ALA A 112 2.52 -4.63 -13.55
CA ALA A 112 2.73 -5.93 -14.19
C ALA A 112 2.21 -7.10 -13.34
N ILE A 113 2.37 -7.05 -12.01
CA ILE A 113 1.80 -8.04 -11.09
C ILE A 113 0.27 -8.03 -11.15
N ARG A 114 -0.36 -6.84 -11.11
CA ARG A 114 -1.83 -6.72 -11.23
C ARG A 114 -2.34 -7.31 -12.55
N LEU A 115 -1.68 -6.99 -13.65
CA LEU A 115 -2.01 -7.52 -14.98
C LEU A 115 -1.85 -9.05 -15.03
N TYR A 116 -0.78 -9.57 -14.45
CA TYR A 116 -0.54 -11.01 -14.39
C TYR A 116 -1.63 -11.73 -13.59
N VAL A 117 -1.95 -11.25 -12.39
CA VAL A 117 -2.99 -11.83 -11.54
C VAL A 117 -4.35 -11.77 -12.23
N HIS A 118 -4.68 -10.65 -12.88
CA HIS A 118 -5.94 -10.51 -13.62
C HIS A 118 -6.00 -11.48 -14.82
N LYS A 119 -4.89 -11.65 -15.56
CA LYS A 119 -4.83 -12.48 -16.77
C LYS A 119 -4.87 -13.97 -16.48
N TYR A 120 -4.18 -14.41 -15.43
CA TYR A 120 -3.99 -15.84 -15.13
C TYR A 120 -4.76 -16.32 -13.91
N GLY A 121 -5.36 -15.42 -13.12
CA GLY A 121 -6.14 -15.76 -11.93
C GLY A 121 -5.31 -16.33 -10.78
N THR A 122 -3.99 -16.17 -10.80
CA THR A 122 -3.06 -16.71 -9.79
C THR A 122 -2.15 -15.62 -9.23
N ILE A 123 -1.78 -15.78 -7.95
CA ILE A 123 -0.81 -14.94 -7.23
C ILE A 123 0.59 -15.55 -7.18
N GLU A 124 0.77 -16.75 -7.73
CA GLU A 124 2.05 -17.41 -7.85
C GLU A 124 2.71 -17.01 -9.17
N PHE A 125 3.89 -16.39 -9.07
CA PHE A 125 4.66 -15.93 -10.22
C PHE A 125 6.16 -15.85 -9.90
N THR A 126 6.95 -15.88 -10.96
CA THR A 126 8.40 -15.69 -10.96
C THR A 126 8.76 -14.27 -11.38
N ALA A 127 9.99 -13.85 -11.07
CA ALA A 127 10.50 -12.55 -11.53
C ALA A 127 10.51 -12.46 -13.07
N VAL A 128 10.80 -13.57 -13.77
CA VAL A 128 10.87 -13.62 -15.23
C VAL A 128 9.50 -13.40 -15.87
N GLU A 129 8.44 -14.00 -15.32
CA GLU A 129 7.06 -13.82 -15.82
C GLU A 129 6.61 -12.37 -15.69
N ILE A 130 6.86 -11.74 -14.55
CA ILE A 130 6.52 -10.34 -14.34
C ILE A 130 7.37 -9.41 -15.21
N ALA A 131 8.67 -9.68 -15.38
CA ALA A 131 9.52 -8.92 -16.30
C ALA A 131 9.01 -9.00 -17.76
N THR A 132 8.52 -10.17 -18.17
CA THR A 132 7.94 -10.37 -19.51
C THR A 132 6.71 -9.48 -19.71
N VAL A 133 5.84 -9.37 -18.70
CA VAL A 133 4.68 -8.47 -18.72
C VAL A 133 5.10 -7.00 -18.79
N ILE A 134 6.15 -6.59 -18.06
CA ILE A 134 6.69 -5.22 -18.14
C ILE A 134 7.18 -4.92 -19.57
N HIS A 135 7.92 -5.85 -20.17
CA HIS A 135 8.47 -5.65 -21.52
C HIS A 135 7.41 -5.64 -22.62
N SER A 136 6.36 -6.46 -22.53
CA SER A 136 5.27 -6.43 -23.52
C SER A 136 4.53 -5.09 -23.53
N GLN A 137 4.38 -4.45 -22.36
CA GLN A 137 3.78 -3.11 -22.26
C GLN A 137 4.69 -2.00 -22.84
N LEU A 138 6.01 -2.16 -22.73
CA LEU A 138 6.99 -1.22 -23.30
C LEU A 138 7.13 -1.32 -24.82
N SER A 139 6.80 -2.47 -25.42
CA SER A 139 6.74 -2.60 -26.89
C SER A 139 5.47 -2.00 -27.49
N GLU A 140 4.33 -2.11 -26.80
CA GLU A 140 3.04 -1.58 -27.26
C GLU A 140 2.97 -0.04 -27.19
N SER A 141 3.77 0.59 -26.32
CA SER A 141 3.82 2.05 -26.14
C SER A 141 4.75 2.79 -27.12
N LYS A 142 5.41 2.06 -28.04
CA LYS A 142 6.31 2.62 -29.07
C LYS A 142 5.78 2.51 -30.50
N GLN A 143 4.53 2.09 -30.68
CA GLN A 143 3.79 2.12 -31.95
C GLN A 143 2.74 3.22 -31.90
#